data_AF-A0A6A5X1K1-F1
#
_entry.id   AF-A0A6A5X1K1-F1
#
_cell.length_a   1.000
_cell.length_b   1.000
_cell.length_c   1.000
_cell.angle_alpha   90.00
_cell.angle_beta   90.00
_cell.angle_gamma   90.00
#
_symmetry.space_group_name_H-M   'P 1'
#
loop_
_entity.id
_entity.type
_entity.pdbx_description
1 polymer ?
#
loop_
_entity_poly.entity_id
_entity_poly.type
_entity_poly.pdbx_seq_one_letter_code
_entity_poly.pdbx_strand_id
1 'polypeptide(L)'
;MSACPDRDCEDYYRYTSGRWLWDEDCQLRERYKRFNVSELKKIAAKTIGAQACVSISKLAEGGFNKVFRLAMDDGTIVIARIPNPNAGPPFKTTASEVATMDFARTVLEIPVPKVLSWSGEAENPVESEYILMEEATGNQLGEVWDEMELHDKLKIVDDIVAIERKFLSLSFTRYGNLYFANDAFSGCEKAEIIGEVPQSLKKEVENRFVIGPVVDRGFWHRERASMSIDRGPWKSPQDYLKAIGQREIAWIGSHAAQKPLGGLFATSEAQRTPDAHVVLYRKFLDVVEYLLPKGDQIRPTLWHWDIHAPNIFVHEGHVTGLIDWQDTWVGPLFLQARHPRLVDYNGELMMRLPESYDALEDGDEKTRIRIQVEKSIVLWTYETETKNTNSILHDILHINQGRTRRDTVDFSANTWDGDIIPLRQCLIRIARHWNEINTEIPCPIEFTDEEVKAHLRDGEGWNENADFWDSLQGFVHRDGWTSNENYEQALEMFAQLREQGLQSLSGEERSAFEESTRWAVRKLD
;
A
#
# COMPACT_ATOMS: atom_id res chain seq x y z
N MET A 1 11.43 -33.30 -22.76
CA MET A 1 12.65 -33.06 -21.96
C MET A 1 13.52 -32.05 -22.69
N SER A 2 13.38 -30.78 -22.30
CA SER A 2 14.41 -29.75 -22.46
C SER A 2 14.35 -29.03 -21.12
N ALA A 3 15.26 -29.41 -20.23
CA ALA A 3 15.53 -28.60 -19.06
C ALA A 3 16.15 -27.31 -19.60
N CYS A 4 15.53 -26.15 -19.36
CA CYS A 4 16.27 -24.90 -19.46
C CYS A 4 17.48 -25.03 -18.54
N PRO A 5 18.72 -24.97 -19.05
CA PRO A 5 19.88 -24.93 -18.18
C PRO A 5 19.74 -23.72 -17.25
N ASP A 6 20.11 -23.88 -15.98
CA ASP A 6 19.96 -22.89 -14.89
C ASP A 6 20.38 -21.43 -15.24
N ARG A 7 21.18 -21.22 -16.29
CA ARG A 7 21.58 -19.88 -16.78
C ARG A 7 20.49 -19.15 -17.58
N ASP A 8 19.54 -19.85 -18.20
CA ASP A 8 18.50 -19.24 -19.05
C ASP A 8 17.32 -18.66 -18.24
N CYS A 9 17.28 -18.88 -16.93
CA CYS A 9 16.20 -18.44 -16.04
C CYS A 9 16.61 -17.33 -15.07
N GLU A 10 17.83 -16.80 -15.15
CA GLU A 10 18.35 -15.82 -14.18
C GLU A 10 17.48 -14.56 -14.09
N ASP A 11 16.91 -14.13 -15.24
CA ASP A 11 15.99 -13.00 -15.33
C ASP A 11 14.65 -13.25 -14.62
N TYR A 12 14.31 -14.51 -14.32
CA TYR A 12 13.15 -14.84 -13.49
C TYR A 12 13.45 -14.66 -12.00
N TYR A 13 14.70 -14.77 -11.59
CA TYR A 13 15.08 -14.67 -10.17
C TYR A 13 15.39 -13.25 -9.74
N ARG A 14 16.00 -12.47 -10.64
CA ARG A 14 16.42 -11.08 -10.40
C ARG A 14 15.27 -10.10 -10.61
N TYR A 15 15.40 -8.94 -9.99
CA TYR A 15 14.61 -7.75 -10.31
C TYR A 15 15.21 -7.09 -11.56
N THR A 16 14.37 -6.74 -12.55
CA THR A 16 14.82 -6.20 -13.84
C THR A 16 14.13 -4.91 -14.27
N SER A 17 13.08 -4.46 -13.57
CA SER A 17 12.23 -3.34 -14.00
C SER A 17 12.82 -1.96 -13.74
N GLY A 18 13.89 -1.88 -12.95
CA GLY A 18 14.58 -0.63 -12.65
C GLY A 18 15.79 -0.86 -11.77
N ARG A 19 16.41 0.25 -11.37
CA ARG A 19 17.65 0.27 -10.60
C ARG A 19 17.54 1.26 -9.46
N TRP A 20 18.42 1.13 -8.48
CA TRP A 20 18.51 2.06 -7.36
C TRP A 20 19.82 2.84 -7.41
N LEU A 21 19.74 4.14 -7.18
CA LEU A 21 20.91 5.03 -7.14
C LEU A 21 21.77 4.79 -5.88
N TRP A 22 21.14 4.44 -4.76
CA TRP A 22 21.79 4.07 -3.51
C TRP A 22 21.27 2.72 -3.01
N ASP A 23 22.10 2.03 -2.23
CA ASP A 23 21.79 0.71 -1.65
C ASP A 23 21.36 -0.36 -2.67
N GLU A 24 21.76 -0.23 -3.94
CA GLU A 24 21.32 -1.08 -5.04
C GLU A 24 21.53 -2.57 -4.77
N ASP A 25 22.73 -2.95 -4.33
CA ASP A 25 23.03 -4.35 -3.98
C ASP A 25 22.08 -4.89 -2.91
N CYS A 26 21.67 -4.05 -1.95
CA CYS A 26 20.73 -4.46 -0.92
C CYS A 26 19.32 -4.63 -1.51
N GLN A 27 18.85 -3.66 -2.29
CA GLN A 27 17.53 -3.66 -2.92
C GLN A 27 17.35 -4.84 -3.89
N LEU A 28 18.41 -5.18 -4.65
CA LEU A 28 18.43 -6.33 -5.55
C LEU A 28 18.46 -7.65 -4.78
N ARG A 29 19.24 -7.76 -3.69
CA ARG A 29 19.26 -8.97 -2.84
C ARG A 29 17.91 -9.22 -2.18
N GLU A 30 17.28 -8.18 -1.67
CA GLU A 30 15.95 -8.25 -1.04
C GLU A 30 14.84 -8.69 -2.00
N ARG A 31 15.07 -8.53 -3.32
CA ARG A 31 14.15 -8.94 -4.39
C ARG A 31 14.67 -10.12 -5.20
N TYR A 32 15.79 -10.71 -4.84
CA TYR A 32 16.29 -11.91 -5.50
C TYR A 32 15.62 -13.14 -4.90
N LYS A 33 14.95 -13.94 -5.74
CA LYS A 33 14.32 -15.18 -5.30
C LYS A 33 14.55 -16.28 -6.33
N ARG A 34 15.39 -17.25 -5.97
CA ARG A 34 15.55 -18.48 -6.75
C ARG A 34 14.40 -19.44 -6.43
N PHE A 35 13.91 -20.13 -7.45
CA PHE A 35 12.89 -21.16 -7.35
C PHE A 35 13.04 -22.16 -8.50
N ASN A 36 12.49 -23.35 -8.34
CA ASN A 36 12.54 -24.40 -9.34
C ASN A 36 11.46 -24.19 -10.41
N VAL A 37 11.85 -23.56 -11.52
CA VAL A 37 10.97 -23.25 -12.66
C VAL A 37 10.33 -24.51 -13.26
N SER A 38 11.08 -25.62 -13.33
CA SER A 38 10.57 -26.87 -13.92
C SER A 38 9.49 -27.50 -13.05
N GLU A 39 9.65 -27.48 -11.72
CA GLU A 39 8.61 -27.97 -10.81
C GLU A 39 7.41 -27.04 -10.76
N LEU A 40 7.59 -25.72 -10.82
CA LEU A 40 6.46 -24.77 -10.92
C LEU A 40 5.59 -25.07 -12.15
N LYS A 41 6.21 -25.29 -13.32
CA LYS A 41 5.52 -25.69 -14.56
C LYS A 41 4.75 -27.00 -14.41
N LYS A 42 5.35 -28.01 -13.77
CA LYS A 42 4.73 -29.32 -13.54
C LYS A 42 3.52 -29.22 -12.61
N ILE A 43 3.66 -28.49 -11.50
CA ILE A 43 2.57 -28.28 -10.55
C ILE A 43 1.43 -27.53 -11.24
N ALA A 44 1.72 -26.46 -11.97
CA ALA A 44 0.68 -25.70 -12.68
C ALA A 44 -0.10 -26.54 -13.69
N ALA A 45 0.59 -27.32 -14.54
CA ALA A 45 -0.08 -28.22 -15.48
C ALA A 45 -0.93 -29.28 -14.77
N LYS A 46 -0.39 -29.90 -13.71
CA LYS A 46 -1.10 -30.91 -12.91
C LYS A 46 -2.35 -30.36 -12.26
N THR A 47 -2.30 -29.14 -11.72
CA THR A 47 -3.41 -28.50 -11.00
C THR A 47 -4.65 -28.31 -11.87
N ILE A 48 -4.46 -28.01 -13.16
CA ILE A 48 -5.57 -27.81 -14.10
C ILE A 48 -5.87 -29.03 -14.97
N GLY A 49 -5.10 -30.12 -14.84
CA GLY A 49 -5.27 -31.34 -15.64
C GLY A 49 -4.71 -31.28 -17.06
N ALA A 50 -3.86 -30.30 -17.37
CA ALA A 50 -3.15 -30.19 -18.64
C ALA A 50 -1.96 -31.18 -18.70
N GLN A 51 -1.49 -31.52 -19.91
CA GLN A 51 -0.37 -32.46 -20.05
C GLN A 51 0.97 -31.77 -19.77
N ALA A 52 1.13 -30.51 -20.19
CA ALA A 52 2.37 -29.77 -20.01
C ALA A 52 2.18 -28.25 -20.06
N CYS A 53 3.04 -27.54 -19.33
CA CYS A 53 3.23 -26.11 -19.53
C CYS A 53 4.19 -25.87 -20.71
N VAL A 54 3.70 -25.24 -21.77
CA VAL A 54 4.46 -25.00 -23.01
C VAL A 54 5.40 -23.80 -22.89
N SER A 55 5.00 -22.75 -22.16
CA SER A 55 5.80 -21.55 -21.99
C SER A 55 5.55 -20.88 -20.64
N ILE A 56 6.60 -20.26 -20.10
CA ILE A 56 6.53 -19.34 -18.97
C ILE A 56 7.14 -18.02 -19.40
N SER A 57 6.55 -16.92 -18.96
CA SER A 57 7.07 -15.57 -19.18
C SER A 57 6.84 -14.74 -17.92
N LYS A 58 7.78 -13.84 -17.59
CA LYS A 58 7.59 -12.88 -16.50
C LYS A 58 6.68 -11.77 -17.01
N LEU A 59 5.46 -11.72 -16.50
CA LEU A 59 4.42 -10.78 -16.93
C LEU A 59 4.63 -9.40 -16.29
N ALA A 60 4.89 -9.41 -14.99
CA ALA A 60 5.13 -8.21 -14.20
C ALA A 60 6.04 -8.55 -13.03
N GLU A 61 6.71 -7.54 -12.49
CA GLU A 61 7.37 -7.63 -11.20
C GLU A 61 7.18 -6.31 -10.45
N GLY A 62 6.78 -6.41 -9.19
CA GLY A 62 6.60 -5.26 -8.31
C GLY A 62 7.68 -5.20 -7.24
N GLY A 63 7.46 -4.34 -6.24
CA GLY A 63 8.36 -4.24 -5.08
C GLY A 63 8.46 -5.55 -4.27
N PHE A 64 7.40 -6.36 -4.30
CA PHE A 64 7.21 -7.50 -3.39
C PHE A 64 6.96 -8.84 -4.06
N ASN A 65 6.56 -8.88 -5.34
CA ASN A 65 6.26 -10.13 -6.04
C ASN A 65 6.79 -10.12 -7.47
N LYS A 66 7.05 -11.32 -7.99
CA LYS A 66 7.15 -11.58 -9.43
C LYS A 66 5.93 -12.34 -9.90
N VAL A 67 5.36 -11.90 -11.01
CA VAL A 67 4.17 -12.48 -11.62
C VAL A 67 4.55 -13.11 -12.94
N PHE A 68 4.25 -14.40 -13.10
CA PHE A 68 4.55 -15.17 -14.29
C PHE A 68 3.26 -15.62 -14.95
N ARG A 69 3.24 -15.55 -16.28
CA ARG A 69 2.19 -16.10 -17.14
C ARG A 69 2.66 -17.45 -17.68
N LEU A 70 1.94 -18.52 -17.32
CA LEU A 70 2.21 -19.89 -17.74
C LEU A 70 1.15 -20.31 -18.75
N ALA A 71 1.56 -20.59 -19.99
CA ALA A 71 0.67 -21.13 -21.01
C ALA A 71 0.78 -22.65 -21.06
N MET A 72 -0.37 -23.31 -21.15
CA MET A 72 -0.51 -24.77 -21.15
C MET A 72 -0.72 -25.30 -22.57
N ASP A 73 -0.56 -26.61 -22.75
CA ASP A 73 -0.68 -27.26 -24.05
C ASP A 73 -2.10 -27.26 -24.63
N ASP A 74 -3.11 -27.12 -23.77
CA ASP A 74 -4.53 -26.96 -24.14
C ASP A 74 -4.95 -25.49 -24.40
N GLY A 75 -4.01 -24.54 -24.27
CA GLY A 75 -4.27 -23.11 -24.42
C GLY A 75 -4.72 -22.40 -23.15
N THR A 76 -4.95 -23.12 -22.05
CA THR A 76 -5.28 -22.52 -20.74
C THR A 76 -4.09 -21.72 -20.21
N ILE A 77 -4.39 -20.64 -19.48
CA ILE A 77 -3.39 -19.77 -18.87
C ILE A 77 -3.51 -19.85 -17.35
N VAL A 78 -2.35 -19.98 -16.69
CA VAL A 78 -2.22 -19.91 -15.24
C VAL A 78 -1.27 -18.78 -14.89
N ILE A 79 -1.68 -17.95 -13.92
CA ILE A 79 -0.83 -16.93 -13.34
C ILE A 79 -0.14 -17.50 -12.11
N ALA A 80 1.18 -17.34 -12.01
CA ALA A 80 1.96 -17.69 -10.84
C ALA A 80 2.53 -16.43 -10.19
N ARG A 81 2.24 -16.21 -8.90
CA ARG A 81 2.91 -15.20 -8.07
C ARG A 81 3.97 -15.86 -7.21
N ILE A 82 5.16 -15.28 -7.22
CA ILE A 82 6.28 -15.67 -6.35
C ILE A 82 6.66 -14.44 -5.49
N PRO A 83 6.49 -14.50 -4.16
CA PRO A 83 6.87 -13.41 -3.29
C PRO A 83 8.40 -13.28 -3.19
N ASN A 84 8.85 -12.03 -3.16
CA ASN A 84 10.22 -11.65 -2.87
C ASN A 84 10.50 -11.81 -1.36
N PRO A 85 11.76 -11.98 -0.94
CA PRO A 85 12.13 -12.03 0.48
C PRO A 85 11.65 -10.83 1.32
N ASN A 86 11.44 -9.67 0.70
CA ASN A 86 10.96 -8.45 1.36
C ASN A 86 9.43 -8.30 1.38
N ALA A 87 8.66 -9.27 0.88
CA ALA A 87 7.19 -9.19 0.79
C ALA A 87 6.52 -9.10 2.16
N GLY A 88 7.12 -9.69 3.19
CA GLY A 88 6.56 -9.72 4.53
C GLY A 88 7.03 -10.96 5.30
N PRO A 89 6.41 -11.26 6.45
CA PRO A 89 6.69 -12.50 7.16
C PRO A 89 6.41 -13.72 6.25
N PRO A 90 7.39 -14.65 6.09
CA PRO A 90 7.19 -15.90 5.36
C PRO A 90 5.98 -16.65 5.88
N PHE A 91 5.34 -17.42 5.01
CA PHE A 91 4.09 -18.14 5.24
C PHE A 91 2.89 -17.22 5.48
N LYS A 92 2.97 -16.28 6.42
CA LYS A 92 1.83 -15.44 6.83
C LYS A 92 1.34 -14.54 5.69
N THR A 93 2.24 -13.91 4.96
CA THR A 93 1.88 -13.02 3.85
C THR A 93 1.11 -13.79 2.77
N THR A 94 1.68 -14.89 2.29
CA THR A 94 1.08 -15.77 1.27
C THR A 94 -0.23 -16.40 1.75
N ALA A 95 -0.25 -16.96 2.96
CA ALA A 95 -1.44 -17.61 3.52
C ALA A 95 -2.58 -16.60 3.72
N SER A 96 -2.27 -15.37 4.12
CA SER A 96 -3.28 -14.34 4.31
C SER A 96 -3.87 -13.85 3.00
N GLU A 97 -3.03 -13.63 1.98
CA GLU A 97 -3.50 -13.24 0.64
C GLU A 97 -4.47 -14.29 0.09
N VAL A 98 -4.09 -15.58 0.12
CA VAL A 98 -4.93 -16.65 -0.42
C VAL A 98 -6.25 -16.79 0.34
N ALA A 99 -6.22 -16.78 1.67
CA ALA A 99 -7.44 -16.86 2.48
C ALA A 99 -8.37 -15.67 2.21
N THR A 100 -7.81 -14.48 2.03
CA THR A 100 -8.56 -13.27 1.71
C THR A 100 -9.19 -13.34 0.33
N MET A 101 -8.46 -13.81 -0.69
CA MET A 101 -9.00 -14.02 -2.04
C MET A 101 -10.18 -15.00 -2.03
N ASP A 102 -10.03 -16.13 -1.32
CA ASP A 102 -11.08 -17.14 -1.20
C ASP A 102 -12.31 -16.60 -0.44
N PHE A 103 -12.09 -15.84 0.64
CA PHE A 103 -13.17 -15.17 1.37
C PHE A 103 -13.91 -14.16 0.48
N ALA A 104 -13.18 -13.27 -0.19
CA ALA A 104 -13.76 -12.28 -1.10
C ALA A 104 -14.56 -12.94 -2.23
N ARG A 105 -14.04 -14.02 -2.81
CA ARG A 105 -14.71 -14.74 -3.90
C ARG A 105 -15.94 -15.53 -3.43
N THR A 106 -15.82 -16.28 -2.33
CA THR A 106 -16.84 -17.29 -1.95
C THR A 106 -17.83 -16.81 -0.90
N VAL A 107 -17.45 -15.83 -0.06
CA VAL A 107 -18.31 -15.26 0.99
C VAL A 107 -18.88 -13.91 0.57
N LEU A 108 -18.05 -13.02 0.01
CA LEU A 108 -18.49 -11.69 -0.44
C LEU A 108 -18.97 -11.68 -1.90
N GLU A 109 -18.74 -12.75 -2.65
CA GLU A 109 -19.09 -12.86 -4.08
C GLU A 109 -18.47 -11.74 -4.94
N ILE A 110 -17.28 -11.27 -4.59
CA ILE A 110 -16.51 -10.29 -5.37
C ILE A 110 -15.79 -11.03 -6.51
N PRO A 111 -15.72 -10.46 -7.73
CA PRO A 111 -15.00 -11.08 -8.83
C PRO A 111 -13.49 -11.06 -8.56
N VAL A 112 -12.96 -12.15 -8.01
CA VAL A 112 -11.54 -12.35 -7.71
C VAL A 112 -11.03 -13.55 -8.48
N PRO A 113 -9.87 -13.52 -9.17
CA PRO A 113 -9.32 -14.70 -9.82
C PRO A 113 -9.21 -15.88 -8.85
N LYS A 114 -9.64 -17.07 -9.29
CA LYS A 114 -9.64 -18.24 -8.40
C LYS A 114 -8.21 -18.71 -8.15
N VAL A 115 -7.86 -18.89 -6.87
CA VAL A 115 -6.63 -19.59 -6.49
C VAL A 115 -6.80 -21.08 -6.81
N LEU A 116 -5.87 -21.60 -7.60
CA LEU A 116 -5.85 -22.98 -8.08
C LEU A 116 -5.00 -23.88 -7.17
N SER A 117 -3.86 -23.37 -6.71
CA SER A 117 -2.92 -24.05 -5.81
C SER A 117 -1.97 -23.03 -5.20
N TRP A 118 -1.48 -23.25 -4.00
CA TRP A 118 -0.51 -22.36 -3.36
C TRP A 118 0.35 -23.13 -2.36
N SER A 119 1.48 -22.54 -1.96
CA SER A 119 2.29 -22.98 -0.84
C SER A 119 2.88 -21.78 -0.13
N GLY A 120 2.70 -21.69 1.19
CA GLY A 120 3.31 -20.68 2.05
C GLY A 120 4.66 -21.11 2.65
N GLU A 121 5.12 -22.32 2.39
CA GLU A 121 6.42 -22.81 2.86
C GLU A 121 7.38 -22.94 1.68
N ALA A 122 8.67 -22.69 1.91
CA ALA A 122 9.68 -22.90 0.88
C ALA A 122 10.05 -24.39 0.72
N GLU A 123 9.71 -25.21 1.72
CA GLU A 123 9.89 -26.65 1.79
C GLU A 123 8.90 -27.41 0.88
N ASN A 124 8.89 -27.06 -0.40
CA ASN A 124 8.09 -27.69 -1.43
C ASN A 124 8.93 -27.86 -2.72
N PRO A 125 8.49 -28.64 -3.74
CA PRO A 125 9.28 -28.88 -4.96
C PRO A 125 9.67 -27.63 -5.75
N VAL A 126 8.93 -26.52 -5.62
CA VAL A 126 9.25 -25.22 -6.24
C VAL A 126 10.38 -24.51 -5.48
N GLU A 127 10.71 -24.93 -4.25
CA GLU A 127 11.73 -24.32 -3.40
C GLU A 127 11.43 -22.85 -3.05
N SER A 128 10.15 -22.47 -3.13
CA SER A 128 9.66 -21.11 -2.86
C SER A 128 8.18 -21.14 -2.53
N GLU A 129 7.75 -20.16 -1.75
CA GLU A 129 6.34 -19.78 -1.67
C GLU A 129 5.82 -19.45 -3.07
N TYR A 130 4.56 -19.79 -3.33
CA TYR A 130 3.89 -19.47 -4.59
C TYR A 130 2.37 -19.43 -4.44
N ILE A 131 1.74 -18.70 -5.35
CA ILE A 131 0.29 -18.73 -5.58
C ILE A 131 0.07 -18.97 -7.07
N LEU A 132 -0.64 -20.05 -7.42
CA LEU A 132 -1.14 -20.33 -8.76
C LEU A 132 -2.62 -19.97 -8.82
N MET A 133 -3.02 -19.19 -9.80
CA MET A 133 -4.40 -18.74 -9.96
C MET A 133 -4.80 -18.57 -11.43
N GLU A 134 -6.10 -18.39 -11.67
CA GLU A 134 -6.65 -18.04 -12.97
C GLU A 134 -6.12 -16.68 -13.46
N GLU A 135 -6.04 -16.50 -14.78
CA GLU A 135 -5.85 -15.18 -15.39
C GLU A 135 -7.14 -14.36 -15.20
N ALA A 136 -7.01 -13.09 -14.82
CA ALA A 136 -8.16 -12.21 -14.66
C ALA A 136 -8.85 -11.98 -16.03
N THR A 137 -10.16 -12.17 -16.08
CA THR A 137 -10.93 -12.03 -17.32
C THR A 137 -11.12 -10.56 -17.67
N GLY A 138 -10.93 -10.18 -18.95
CA GLY A 138 -11.18 -8.83 -19.45
C GLY A 138 -9.90 -8.04 -19.70
N ASN A 139 -10.05 -6.74 -19.94
CA ASN A 139 -8.92 -5.81 -20.12
C ASN A 139 -8.60 -5.12 -18.79
N GLN A 140 -7.33 -4.82 -18.57
CA GLN A 140 -6.93 -4.03 -17.41
C GLN A 140 -7.49 -2.61 -17.55
N LEU A 141 -8.22 -2.12 -16.55
CA LEU A 141 -8.93 -0.85 -16.62
C LEU A 141 -7.97 0.31 -16.87
N GLY A 142 -6.76 0.27 -16.30
CA GLY A 142 -5.72 1.28 -16.52
C GLY A 142 -5.32 1.47 -17.99
N GLU A 143 -5.45 0.45 -18.83
CA GLU A 143 -5.09 0.52 -20.26
C GLU A 143 -6.20 1.12 -21.13
N VAL A 144 -7.45 1.01 -20.69
CA VAL A 144 -8.63 1.40 -21.49
C VAL A 144 -9.34 2.63 -20.95
N TRP A 145 -9.17 2.98 -19.67
CA TRP A 145 -9.97 3.99 -18.98
C TRP A 145 -10.05 5.33 -19.72
N ASP A 146 -8.93 5.87 -20.18
CA ASP A 146 -8.90 7.19 -20.82
C ASP A 146 -9.67 7.22 -22.15
N GLU A 147 -9.72 6.09 -22.86
CA GLU A 147 -10.42 5.93 -24.14
C GLU A 147 -11.88 5.47 -23.98
N MET A 148 -12.29 5.07 -22.78
CA MET A 148 -13.66 4.62 -22.51
C MET A 148 -14.68 5.75 -22.59
N GLU A 149 -15.84 5.43 -23.19
CA GLU A 149 -17.01 6.30 -23.19
C GLU A 149 -17.53 6.53 -21.77
N LEU A 150 -18.03 7.74 -21.49
CA LEU A 150 -18.55 8.11 -20.17
C LEU A 150 -19.63 7.12 -19.68
N HIS A 151 -20.50 6.63 -20.57
CA HIS A 151 -21.54 5.67 -20.19
C HIS A 151 -20.97 4.39 -19.56
N ASP A 152 -19.87 3.85 -20.10
CA ASP A 152 -19.24 2.63 -19.55
C ASP A 152 -18.42 2.94 -18.30
N LYS A 153 -17.81 4.13 -18.21
CA LYS A 153 -17.19 4.61 -16.96
C LYS A 153 -18.20 4.63 -15.81
N LEU A 154 -19.43 5.09 -16.07
CA LEU A 154 -20.48 5.13 -15.05
C LEU A 154 -20.94 3.73 -14.61
N LYS A 155 -21.02 2.75 -15.52
CA LYS A 155 -21.29 1.35 -15.13
C LYS A 155 -20.21 0.79 -14.21
N ILE A 156 -18.94 1.10 -14.48
CA ILE A 156 -17.83 0.68 -13.62
C ILE A 156 -17.94 1.34 -12.24
N VAL A 157 -18.34 2.60 -12.16
CA VAL A 157 -18.62 3.28 -10.89
C VAL A 157 -19.71 2.54 -10.11
N ASP A 158 -20.81 2.17 -10.77
CA ASP A 158 -21.90 1.40 -10.15
C ASP A 158 -21.40 0.04 -9.61
N ASP A 159 -20.58 -0.67 -10.40
CA ASP A 159 -19.98 -1.94 -9.99
C ASP A 159 -19.02 -1.77 -8.79
N ILE A 160 -18.23 -0.69 -8.74
CA ILE A 160 -17.36 -0.38 -7.60
C ILE A 160 -18.21 -0.14 -6.34
N VAL A 161 -19.26 0.67 -6.42
CA VAL A 161 -20.18 0.94 -5.29
C VAL A 161 -20.84 -0.37 -4.82
N ALA A 162 -21.18 -1.27 -5.75
CA ALA A 162 -21.71 -2.59 -5.43
C ALA A 162 -20.69 -3.51 -4.74
N ILE A 163 -19.40 -3.45 -5.14
CA ILE A 163 -18.31 -4.17 -4.47
C ILE A 163 -18.08 -3.61 -3.05
N GLU A 164 -18.05 -2.30 -2.87
CA GLU A 164 -17.96 -1.66 -1.56
C GLU A 164 -19.13 -2.08 -0.66
N ARG A 165 -20.35 -2.16 -1.21
CA ARG A 165 -21.52 -2.68 -0.48
C ARG A 165 -21.31 -4.11 0.02
N LYS A 166 -20.67 -4.97 -0.78
CA LYS A 166 -20.35 -6.35 -0.40
C LYS A 166 -19.39 -6.37 0.79
N PHE A 167 -18.32 -5.55 0.78
CA PHE A 167 -17.44 -5.40 1.95
C PHE A 167 -18.19 -4.91 3.19
N LEU A 168 -19.18 -4.02 3.00
CA LEU A 168 -19.98 -3.48 4.10
C LEU A 168 -21.11 -4.41 4.58
N SER A 169 -21.35 -5.53 3.91
CA SER A 169 -22.47 -6.45 4.25
C SER A 169 -22.26 -7.23 5.55
N LEU A 170 -21.01 -7.35 6.01
CA LEU A 170 -20.64 -8.02 7.25
C LEU A 170 -19.45 -7.32 7.92
N SER A 171 -19.27 -7.58 9.20
CA SER A 171 -18.11 -7.18 9.98
C SER A 171 -17.56 -8.37 10.76
N PHE A 172 -16.34 -8.26 11.27
CA PHE A 172 -15.73 -9.27 12.14
C PHE A 172 -15.77 -8.83 13.59
N THR A 173 -15.39 -9.73 14.51
CA THR A 173 -15.23 -9.40 15.95
C THR A 173 -13.82 -8.95 16.30
N ARG A 174 -12.84 -9.07 15.38
CA ARG A 174 -11.42 -8.80 15.61
C ARG A 174 -10.78 -8.04 14.47
N TYR A 175 -9.73 -7.28 14.80
CA TYR A 175 -8.87 -6.61 13.84
C TYR A 175 -7.60 -7.44 13.62
N GLY A 176 -7.24 -7.70 12.36
CA GLY A 176 -6.09 -8.53 12.01
C GLY A 176 -6.17 -9.05 10.57
N ASN A 177 -5.22 -9.89 10.19
CA ASN A 177 -5.22 -10.53 8.87
C ASN A 177 -6.03 -11.82 8.88
N LEU A 178 -6.70 -12.14 7.77
CA LEU A 178 -7.48 -13.36 7.61
C LEU A 178 -6.57 -14.51 7.16
N TYR A 179 -6.78 -15.71 7.68
CA TYR A 179 -6.08 -16.95 7.31
C TYR A 179 -7.07 -18.11 7.25
N PHE A 180 -6.72 -19.22 6.61
CA PHE A 180 -7.51 -20.45 6.74
C PHE A 180 -7.34 -21.07 8.12
N ALA A 181 -8.41 -21.66 8.64
CA ALA A 181 -8.40 -22.33 9.93
C ALA A 181 -7.48 -23.56 9.98
N ASN A 182 -7.28 -24.23 8.84
CA ASN A 182 -6.36 -25.36 8.72
C ASN A 182 -4.88 -24.94 8.79
N ASP A 183 -4.60 -23.68 8.48
CA ASP A 183 -3.26 -23.08 8.47
C ASP A 183 -3.03 -22.19 9.71
N ALA A 184 -3.88 -22.34 10.73
CA ALA A 184 -3.83 -21.52 11.94
C ALA A 184 -2.54 -21.77 12.74
N PHE A 185 -1.99 -20.68 13.27
CA PHE A 185 -0.78 -20.68 14.10
C PHE A 185 -1.02 -19.93 15.41
N SER A 186 -0.02 -19.93 16.30
CA SER A 186 -0.12 -19.25 17.60
C SER A 186 -0.45 -17.76 17.43
N GLY A 187 -1.47 -17.29 18.14
CA GLY A 187 -2.00 -15.94 18.01
C GLY A 187 -3.20 -15.82 17.05
N CYS A 188 -3.65 -16.89 16.40
CA CYS A 188 -4.90 -16.87 15.63
C CYS A 188 -6.13 -17.09 16.53
N GLU A 189 -7.21 -16.38 16.22
CA GLU A 189 -8.54 -16.54 16.82
C GLU A 189 -9.58 -16.84 15.73
N LYS A 190 -10.69 -17.49 16.07
CA LYS A 190 -11.74 -17.79 15.09
C LYS A 190 -12.27 -16.53 14.42
N ALA A 191 -12.50 -16.59 13.11
CA ALA A 191 -13.14 -15.51 12.37
C ALA A 191 -14.66 -15.54 12.63
N GLU A 192 -15.10 -14.76 13.60
CA GLU A 192 -16.53 -14.58 13.87
C GLU A 192 -17.05 -13.34 13.15
N ILE A 193 -18.14 -13.50 12.39
CA ILE A 193 -18.77 -12.41 11.64
C ILE A 193 -20.08 -11.95 12.27
N ILE A 194 -20.30 -10.64 12.23
CA ILE A 194 -21.50 -9.93 12.68
C ILE A 194 -22.18 -9.32 11.45
N GLY A 195 -23.51 -9.28 11.47
CA GLY A 195 -24.32 -8.74 10.37
C GLY A 195 -25.61 -9.52 10.18
N GLU A 196 -26.46 -9.02 9.26
CA GLU A 196 -27.70 -9.64 8.80
C GLU A 196 -27.43 -10.79 7.81
N VAL A 197 -26.58 -11.73 8.22
CA VAL A 197 -26.18 -12.90 7.42
C VAL A 197 -26.75 -14.20 8.01
N PRO A 198 -27.06 -15.21 7.18
CA PRO A 198 -27.57 -16.49 7.64
C PRO A 198 -26.63 -17.16 8.66
N GLN A 199 -27.20 -17.82 9.68
CA GLN A 199 -26.41 -18.52 10.69
C GLN A 199 -25.53 -19.63 10.09
N SER A 200 -25.95 -20.24 8.99
CA SER A 200 -25.16 -21.20 8.22
C SER A 200 -23.86 -20.58 7.72
N LEU A 201 -23.92 -19.36 7.17
CA LEU A 201 -22.76 -18.63 6.68
C LEU A 201 -21.82 -18.22 7.83
N LYS A 202 -22.38 -17.77 8.96
CA LYS A 202 -21.57 -17.47 10.17
C LYS A 202 -20.74 -18.68 10.61
N LYS A 203 -21.39 -19.85 10.68
CA LYS A 203 -20.73 -21.11 11.05
C LYS A 203 -19.74 -21.57 10.00
N GLU A 204 -20.04 -21.38 8.72
CA GLU A 204 -19.12 -21.68 7.63
C GLU A 204 -17.83 -20.86 7.73
N VAL A 205 -17.96 -19.55 7.92
CA VAL A 205 -16.81 -18.64 8.08
C VAL A 205 -15.99 -19.01 9.31
N GLU A 206 -16.63 -19.26 10.45
CA GLU A 206 -15.96 -19.66 11.70
C GLU A 206 -15.17 -20.99 11.55
N ASN A 207 -15.64 -21.90 10.70
CA ASN A 207 -14.98 -23.18 10.44
C ASN A 207 -13.84 -23.08 9.43
N ARG A 208 -13.96 -22.17 8.44
CA ARG A 208 -13.00 -22.04 7.34
C ARG A 208 -11.88 -21.06 7.63
N PHE A 209 -12.12 -20.04 8.46
CA PHE A 209 -11.22 -18.91 8.61
C PHE A 209 -10.90 -18.56 10.07
N VAL A 210 -9.72 -17.97 10.25
CA VAL A 210 -9.25 -17.38 11.51
C VAL A 210 -8.70 -15.97 11.26
N ILE A 211 -8.76 -15.11 12.27
CA ILE A 211 -8.11 -13.80 12.28
C ILE A 211 -6.82 -13.95 13.09
N GLY A 212 -5.69 -13.62 12.48
CA GLY A 212 -4.37 -13.68 13.11
C GLY A 212 -3.68 -12.31 13.14
N PRO A 213 -2.42 -12.30 13.57
CA PRO A 213 -1.60 -11.10 13.60
C PRO A 213 -1.49 -10.44 12.23
N VAL A 214 -1.34 -9.12 12.20
CA VAL A 214 -1.18 -8.38 10.95
C VAL A 214 0.13 -8.71 10.25
N VAL A 215 0.10 -8.71 8.91
CA VAL A 215 1.30 -8.87 8.07
C VAL A 215 1.91 -7.53 7.65
N ASP A 216 1.28 -6.41 8.05
CA ASP A 216 1.74 -5.05 7.76
C ASP A 216 3.25 -4.89 7.96
N ARG A 217 3.92 -4.38 6.92
CA ARG A 217 5.37 -4.25 6.86
C ARG A 217 5.92 -3.43 8.03
N GLY A 218 5.17 -2.45 8.54
CA GLY A 218 5.56 -1.69 9.73
C GLY A 218 5.84 -2.56 10.95
N PHE A 219 5.20 -3.73 11.08
CA PHE A 219 5.43 -4.67 12.19
C PHE A 219 6.54 -5.70 11.93
N TRP A 220 7.04 -5.79 10.70
CA TRP A 220 7.96 -6.84 10.28
C TRP A 220 9.24 -6.30 9.63
N HIS A 221 9.36 -5.00 9.36
CA HIS A 221 10.54 -4.45 8.72
C HIS A 221 11.76 -4.43 9.66
N ARG A 222 12.90 -4.96 9.19
CA ARG A 222 14.19 -5.02 9.90
C ARG A 222 14.07 -5.70 11.27
N GLU A 223 14.64 -5.10 12.32
CA GLU A 223 14.71 -5.68 13.67
C GLU A 223 13.32 -5.90 14.26
N ARG A 224 12.30 -5.16 13.79
CA ARG A 224 10.89 -5.33 14.21
C ARG A 224 10.40 -6.75 13.96
N ALA A 225 10.90 -7.47 12.95
CA ALA A 225 10.56 -8.88 12.72
C ALA A 225 10.91 -9.79 13.91
N SER A 226 11.99 -9.46 14.62
CA SER A 226 12.55 -10.26 15.72
C SER A 226 12.08 -9.81 17.11
N MET A 227 11.50 -8.62 17.20
CA MET A 227 11.03 -8.05 18.46
C MET A 227 9.74 -8.72 18.95
N SER A 228 9.63 -8.85 20.27
CA SER A 228 8.39 -9.22 20.96
C SER A 228 7.46 -8.00 21.08
N ILE A 229 6.84 -7.64 19.96
CA ILE A 229 5.83 -6.57 19.87
C ILE A 229 4.43 -7.14 19.65
N ASP A 230 3.41 -6.39 20.08
CA ASP A 230 2.01 -6.70 19.80
C ASP A 230 1.71 -6.55 18.30
N ARG A 231 1.13 -7.58 17.71
CA ARG A 231 0.76 -7.65 16.29
C ARG A 231 -0.71 -8.03 16.10
N GLY A 232 -1.49 -8.04 17.19
CA GLY A 232 -2.87 -8.49 17.19
C GLY A 232 -3.01 -10.02 17.18
N PRO A 233 -4.23 -10.52 16.93
CA PRO A 233 -5.44 -9.78 16.58
C PRO A 233 -6.01 -8.97 17.74
N TRP A 234 -6.57 -7.79 17.45
CA TRP A 234 -7.09 -6.87 18.47
C TRP A 234 -8.60 -6.96 18.63
N LYS A 235 -9.10 -6.65 19.84
CA LYS A 235 -10.55 -6.49 20.12
C LYS A 235 -11.02 -5.06 19.91
N SER A 236 -10.14 -4.10 20.15
CA SER A 236 -10.41 -2.67 20.04
C SER A 236 -9.48 -2.04 19.01
N PRO A 237 -9.96 -1.09 18.21
CA PRO A 237 -9.10 -0.38 17.26
C PRO A 237 -8.12 0.55 17.98
N GLN A 238 -8.40 0.96 19.22
CA GLN A 238 -7.45 1.69 20.06
C GLN A 238 -6.24 0.83 20.43
N ASP A 239 -6.41 -0.47 20.62
CA ASP A 239 -5.28 -1.38 20.90
C ASP A 239 -4.33 -1.46 19.69
N TYR A 240 -4.87 -1.46 18.47
CA TYR A 240 -4.06 -1.34 17.24
C TYR A 240 -3.26 -0.04 17.19
N LEU A 241 -3.90 1.11 17.46
CA LEU A 241 -3.21 2.41 17.50
C LEU A 241 -2.10 2.44 18.56
N LYS A 242 -2.36 1.88 19.75
CA LYS A 242 -1.36 1.76 20.82
C LYS A 242 -0.20 0.87 20.38
N ALA A 243 -0.48 -0.25 19.70
CA ALA A 243 0.54 -1.15 19.21
C ALA A 243 1.52 -0.46 18.25
N ILE A 244 1.05 0.45 17.39
CA ILE A 244 1.92 1.27 16.53
C ILE A 244 2.86 2.14 17.37
N GLY A 245 2.32 2.97 18.26
CA GLY A 245 3.13 3.89 19.07
C GLY A 245 4.11 3.16 19.98
N GLN A 246 3.68 2.07 20.63
CA GLN A 246 4.51 1.27 21.52
C GLN A 246 5.62 0.52 20.76
N ARG A 247 5.31 -0.03 19.59
CA ARG A 247 6.31 -0.64 18.69
C ARG A 247 7.42 0.34 18.36
N GLU A 248 7.05 1.54 17.93
CA GLU A 248 8.02 2.55 17.49
C GLU A 248 8.86 3.06 18.66
N ILE A 249 8.26 3.32 19.83
CA ILE A 249 9.03 3.66 21.04
C ILE A 249 10.03 2.55 21.40
N ALA A 250 9.60 1.28 21.36
CA ALA A 250 10.47 0.15 21.69
C ALA A 250 11.61 -0.02 20.70
N TRP A 251 11.34 0.10 19.39
CA TRP A 251 12.35 -0.04 18.34
C TRP A 251 13.34 1.12 18.40
N ILE A 252 12.85 2.36 18.50
CA ILE A 252 13.71 3.55 18.59
C ILE A 252 14.60 3.49 19.83
N GLY A 253 14.04 3.13 20.99
CA GLY A 253 14.81 3.03 22.24
C GLY A 253 15.91 1.96 22.22
N SER A 254 15.81 0.95 21.35
CA SER A 254 16.73 -0.20 21.32
C SER A 254 17.68 -0.20 20.10
N HIS A 255 17.27 0.40 18.99
CA HIS A 255 17.93 0.23 17.69
C HIS A 255 18.23 1.54 16.96
N ALA A 256 17.65 2.67 17.36
CA ALA A 256 17.94 3.94 16.68
C ALA A 256 19.38 4.40 17.00
N ALA A 257 20.22 4.46 15.97
CA ALA A 257 21.52 5.10 16.04
C ALA A 257 21.41 6.56 15.58
N GLN A 258 22.08 7.50 16.25
CA GLN A 258 22.07 8.91 15.85
C GLN A 258 22.45 9.05 14.37
N LYS A 259 21.56 9.63 13.56
CA LYS A 259 21.82 9.84 12.13
C LYS A 259 22.96 10.86 11.96
N PRO A 260 23.92 10.62 11.04
CA PRO A 260 25.07 11.49 10.86
C PRO A 260 24.65 12.93 10.50
N LEU A 261 25.47 13.91 10.89
CA LEU A 261 25.36 15.27 10.36
C LEU A 261 25.73 15.24 8.88
N GLY A 262 24.89 15.80 8.00
CA GLY A 262 25.22 15.90 6.58
C GLY A 262 24.79 14.69 5.75
N GLY A 263 24.19 15.02 4.60
CA GLY A 263 23.66 14.13 3.59
C GLY A 263 23.21 14.99 2.40
N LEU A 264 22.81 14.38 1.28
CA LEU A 264 22.34 15.16 0.12
C LEU A 264 21.16 16.08 0.46
N PHE A 265 20.39 15.71 1.49
CA PHE A 265 19.29 16.49 2.04
C PHE A 265 19.56 16.76 3.52
N ALA A 266 19.50 18.03 3.92
CA ALA A 266 19.60 18.42 5.31
C ALA A 266 18.40 17.87 6.09
N THR A 267 18.66 17.23 7.23
CA THR A 267 17.60 16.75 8.14
C THR A 267 17.64 17.55 9.44
N SER A 268 16.46 17.91 9.95
CA SER A 268 16.34 18.67 11.19
C SER A 268 16.99 17.95 12.38
N GLU A 269 17.41 18.69 13.40
CA GLU A 269 17.94 18.08 14.63
C GLU A 269 16.92 17.13 15.27
N ALA A 270 15.63 17.48 15.20
CA ALA A 270 14.55 16.63 15.66
C ALA A 270 14.49 15.27 14.95
N GLN A 271 14.69 15.24 13.63
CA GLN A 271 14.68 14.00 12.84
C GLN A 271 15.87 13.07 13.13
N ARG A 272 16.94 13.60 13.74
CA ARG A 272 18.16 12.84 14.05
C ARG A 272 18.22 12.35 15.50
N THR A 273 17.28 12.77 16.35
CA THR A 273 17.36 12.56 17.80
C THR A 273 16.27 11.60 18.29
N PRO A 274 16.62 10.38 18.75
CA PRO A 274 15.64 9.39 19.23
C PRO A 274 14.62 9.94 20.23
N ASP A 275 15.06 10.75 21.19
CA ASP A 275 14.19 11.35 22.21
C ASP A 275 13.08 12.23 21.62
N ALA A 276 13.36 12.95 20.53
CA ALA A 276 12.36 13.81 19.88
C ALA A 276 11.20 12.97 19.30
N HIS A 277 11.51 11.80 18.73
CA HIS A 277 10.50 10.85 18.25
C HIS A 277 9.73 10.23 19.41
N VAL A 278 10.42 9.79 20.47
CA VAL A 278 9.77 9.17 21.64
C VAL A 278 8.82 10.13 22.34
N VAL A 279 9.20 11.41 22.51
CA VAL A 279 8.31 12.46 23.05
C VAL A 279 7.06 12.63 22.18
N LEU A 280 7.23 12.61 20.86
CA LEU A 280 6.12 12.73 19.92
C LEU A 280 5.18 11.52 19.98
N TYR A 281 5.72 10.30 20.08
CA TYR A 281 4.91 9.09 20.23
C TYR A 281 4.16 9.05 21.56
N ARG A 282 4.70 9.62 22.64
CA ARG A 282 3.95 9.77 23.90
C ARG A 282 2.73 10.66 23.70
N LYS A 283 2.88 11.82 23.05
CA LYS A 283 1.74 12.69 22.68
C LYS A 283 0.74 11.95 21.78
N PHE A 284 1.21 11.14 20.82
CA PHE A 284 0.33 10.29 20.02
C PHE A 284 -0.47 9.31 20.89
N LEU A 285 0.19 8.61 21.82
CA LEU A 285 -0.45 7.68 22.75
C LEU A 285 -1.48 8.37 23.67
N ASP A 286 -1.30 9.65 24.00
CA ASP A 286 -2.26 10.43 24.80
C ASP A 286 -3.56 10.74 24.03
N VAL A 287 -3.56 10.75 22.68
CA VAL A 287 -4.73 11.05 21.86
C VAL A 287 -5.44 9.83 21.26
N VAL A 288 -4.84 8.62 21.29
CA VAL A 288 -5.37 7.43 20.58
C VAL A 288 -6.81 7.07 20.96
N GLU A 289 -7.20 7.31 22.21
CA GLU A 289 -8.54 7.02 22.72
C GLU A 289 -9.64 7.87 22.05
N TYR A 290 -9.25 9.01 21.47
CA TYR A 290 -10.18 10.01 20.92
C TYR A 290 -10.00 10.20 19.41
N LEU A 291 -8.94 9.64 18.83
CA LEU A 291 -8.58 9.87 17.44
C LEU A 291 -9.57 9.22 16.46
N LEU A 292 -10.23 8.13 16.84
CA LEU A 292 -11.19 7.44 15.98
C LEU A 292 -12.64 7.86 16.28
N PRO A 293 -13.55 7.86 15.29
CA PRO A 293 -14.96 8.11 15.54
C PRO A 293 -15.58 6.99 16.40
N LYS A 294 -16.81 7.19 16.89
CA LYS A 294 -17.51 6.19 17.70
C LYS A 294 -18.53 5.42 16.85
N GLY A 295 -18.91 4.22 17.29
CA GLY A 295 -19.99 3.44 16.69
C GLY A 295 -19.54 2.58 15.50
N ASP A 296 -20.41 2.43 14.50
CA ASP A 296 -20.21 1.47 13.41
C ASP A 296 -19.08 1.87 12.44
N GLN A 297 -18.69 3.16 12.42
CA GLN A 297 -17.64 3.70 11.54
C GLN A 297 -16.25 3.11 11.80
N ILE A 298 -16.02 2.51 12.98
CA ILE A 298 -14.75 1.86 13.33
C ILE A 298 -14.85 0.33 13.30
N ARG A 299 -15.98 -0.25 12.87
CA ARG A 299 -16.20 -1.69 12.92
C ARG A 299 -15.08 -2.46 12.18
N PRO A 300 -14.72 -3.68 12.61
CA PRO A 300 -13.74 -4.50 11.92
C PRO A 300 -14.27 -4.92 10.55
N THR A 301 -13.71 -4.38 9.48
CA THR A 301 -14.15 -4.64 8.10
C THR A 301 -12.96 -5.03 7.25
N LEU A 302 -13.09 -6.14 6.53
CA LEU A 302 -12.19 -6.47 5.43
C LEU A 302 -12.38 -5.43 4.33
N TRP A 303 -11.32 -4.73 3.95
CA TRP A 303 -11.43 -3.66 2.97
C TRP A 303 -10.25 -3.69 1.99
N HIS A 304 -10.56 -3.64 0.70
CA HIS A 304 -9.53 -3.49 -0.33
C HIS A 304 -9.22 -2.00 -0.49
N TRP A 305 -8.10 -1.54 0.08
CA TRP A 305 -7.74 -0.12 0.07
C TRP A 305 -7.17 0.35 -1.29
N ASP A 306 -6.66 -0.55 -2.11
CA ASP A 306 -5.98 -0.23 -3.37
C ASP A 306 -6.87 -0.45 -4.62
N ILE A 307 -8.12 0.01 -4.56
CA ILE A 307 -9.04 0.00 -5.72
C ILE A 307 -8.62 1.12 -6.69
N HIS A 308 -7.73 0.79 -7.61
CA HIS A 308 -7.27 1.68 -8.68
C HIS A 308 -7.30 0.98 -10.05
N ALA A 309 -7.28 1.75 -11.14
CA ALA A 309 -7.48 1.24 -12.49
C ALA A 309 -6.56 0.05 -12.87
N PRO A 310 -5.25 0.05 -12.57
CA PRO A 310 -4.43 -1.14 -12.86
C PRO A 310 -4.81 -2.43 -12.10
N ASN A 311 -5.57 -2.37 -11.00
CA ASN A 311 -5.97 -3.56 -10.23
C ASN A 311 -7.37 -4.07 -10.61
N ILE A 312 -8.05 -3.40 -11.54
CA ILE A 312 -9.41 -3.70 -11.96
C ILE A 312 -9.36 -4.24 -13.40
N PHE A 313 -10.07 -5.33 -13.65
CA PHE A 313 -10.30 -5.89 -14.98
C PHE A 313 -11.75 -5.70 -15.36
N VAL A 314 -11.97 -5.32 -16.62
CA VAL A 314 -13.30 -5.01 -17.15
C VAL A 314 -13.58 -5.72 -18.46
N HIS A 315 -14.85 -6.05 -18.68
CA HIS A 315 -15.37 -6.57 -19.93
C HIS A 315 -16.76 -5.98 -20.19
N GLU A 316 -17.00 -5.45 -21.39
CA GLU A 316 -18.30 -4.85 -21.77
C GLU A 316 -18.83 -3.78 -20.78
N GLY A 317 -17.92 -2.99 -20.19
CA GLY A 317 -18.26 -1.94 -19.22
C GLY A 317 -18.56 -2.43 -17.81
N HIS A 318 -18.28 -3.71 -17.50
CA HIS A 318 -18.48 -4.30 -16.17
C HIS A 318 -17.19 -4.80 -15.55
N VAL A 319 -17.10 -4.74 -14.22
CA VAL A 319 -15.96 -5.27 -13.46
C VAL A 319 -15.99 -6.81 -13.44
N THR A 320 -14.96 -7.42 -14.01
CA THR A 320 -14.81 -8.88 -14.14
C THR A 320 -13.68 -9.45 -13.30
N GLY A 321 -12.82 -8.61 -12.74
CA GLY A 321 -11.75 -9.04 -11.84
C GLY A 321 -11.21 -7.91 -10.99
N LEU A 322 -10.97 -8.20 -9.72
CA LEU A 322 -10.20 -7.38 -8.80
C LEU A 322 -8.99 -8.18 -8.33
N ILE A 323 -7.80 -7.63 -8.55
CA ILE A 323 -6.52 -8.25 -8.21
C ILE A 323 -5.80 -7.48 -7.10
N ASP A 324 -4.68 -8.04 -6.67
CA ASP A 324 -3.78 -7.50 -5.65
C ASP A 324 -4.33 -7.44 -4.23
N TRP A 325 -4.64 -8.62 -3.70
CA TRP A 325 -5.17 -8.81 -2.35
C TRP A 325 -4.08 -8.88 -1.26
N GLN A 326 -2.81 -8.65 -1.60
CA GLN A 326 -1.74 -8.60 -0.61
C GLN A 326 -1.99 -7.46 0.38
N ASP A 327 -1.61 -7.66 1.65
CA ASP A 327 -1.76 -6.67 2.73
C ASP A 327 -3.21 -6.25 3.04
N THR A 328 -4.21 -6.85 2.39
CA THR A 328 -5.61 -6.69 2.76
C THR A 328 -5.85 -7.32 4.13
N TRP A 329 -6.50 -6.58 5.02
CA TRP A 329 -6.74 -7.03 6.39
C TRP A 329 -8.09 -6.55 6.89
N VAL A 330 -8.50 -7.07 8.04
CA VAL A 330 -9.69 -6.64 8.76
C VAL A 330 -9.30 -5.49 9.68
N GLY A 331 -9.47 -4.26 9.21
CA GLY A 331 -9.12 -3.05 9.94
C GLY A 331 -10.33 -2.21 10.36
N PRO A 332 -10.10 -1.10 11.08
CA PRO A 332 -11.15 -0.12 11.38
C PRO A 332 -11.60 0.55 10.08
N LEU A 333 -12.88 0.43 9.73
CA LEU A 333 -13.41 0.93 8.46
C LEU A 333 -13.03 2.41 8.19
N PHE A 334 -13.15 3.28 9.20
CA PHE A 334 -12.74 4.69 9.11
C PHE A 334 -11.30 4.88 8.60
N LEU A 335 -10.36 4.05 9.04
CA LEU A 335 -8.95 4.16 8.65
C LEU A 335 -8.71 3.68 7.22
N GLN A 336 -9.52 2.75 6.71
CA GLN A 336 -9.32 2.12 5.40
C GLN A 336 -10.10 2.80 4.28
N ALA A 337 -11.33 3.24 4.55
CA ALA A 337 -12.24 3.80 3.56
C ALA A 337 -11.73 5.15 3.00
N ARG A 338 -11.55 5.21 1.67
CA ARG A 338 -11.20 6.41 0.90
C ARG A 338 -11.98 6.40 -0.41
N HIS A 339 -12.05 7.56 -1.07
CA HIS A 339 -12.43 7.58 -2.47
C HIS A 339 -11.48 6.68 -3.27
N PRO A 340 -11.99 5.77 -4.11
CA PRO A 340 -11.17 5.07 -5.08
C PRO A 340 -10.37 6.07 -5.92
N ARG A 341 -9.10 5.78 -6.21
CA ARG A 341 -8.26 6.70 -7.01
C ARG A 341 -8.86 7.03 -8.37
N LEU A 342 -9.70 6.13 -8.89
CA LEU A 342 -10.43 6.30 -10.13
C LEU A 342 -11.37 7.51 -10.15
N VAL A 343 -11.92 7.88 -8.98
CA VAL A 343 -12.90 8.95 -8.82
C VAL A 343 -12.34 10.16 -8.05
N ASP A 344 -11.08 10.11 -7.64
CA ASP A 344 -10.43 11.20 -6.88
C ASP A 344 -10.25 12.45 -7.76
N TYR A 345 -11.03 13.48 -7.45
CA TYR A 345 -10.98 14.77 -8.14
C TYR A 345 -11.16 15.92 -7.14
N ASN A 346 -10.17 16.80 -7.08
CA ASN A 346 -10.12 17.93 -6.14
C ASN A 346 -10.36 19.29 -6.82
N GLY A 347 -10.74 19.30 -8.10
CA GLY A 347 -11.01 20.53 -8.85
C GLY A 347 -12.48 20.99 -8.73
N GLU A 348 -12.80 22.09 -9.40
CA GLU A 348 -14.16 22.62 -9.42
C GLU A 348 -15.10 21.68 -10.19
N LEU A 349 -16.20 21.27 -9.54
CA LEU A 349 -17.20 20.40 -10.14
C LEU A 349 -17.94 21.12 -11.27
N MET A 350 -17.86 20.54 -12.47
CA MET A 350 -18.51 21.04 -13.67
C MET A 350 -19.39 19.96 -14.28
N MET A 351 -20.71 20.08 -14.15
CA MET A 351 -21.65 19.03 -14.59
C MET A 351 -22.05 19.12 -16.08
N ARG A 352 -21.67 20.21 -16.76
CA ARG A 352 -22.02 20.47 -18.17
C ARG A 352 -20.91 21.28 -18.83
N LEU A 353 -20.74 21.10 -20.13
CA LEU A 353 -19.85 21.94 -20.92
C LEU A 353 -20.31 23.42 -20.85
N PRO A 354 -19.38 24.39 -20.74
CA PRO A 354 -19.70 25.81 -20.83
C PRO A 354 -20.34 26.16 -22.18
N GLU A 355 -21.22 27.17 -22.20
CA GLU A 355 -21.85 27.64 -23.46
C GLU A 355 -20.82 28.08 -24.51
N SER A 356 -19.66 28.56 -24.07
CA SER A 356 -18.56 28.97 -24.95
C SER A 356 -17.72 27.80 -25.50
N TYR A 357 -17.99 26.55 -25.09
CA TYR A 357 -17.14 25.40 -25.42
C TYR A 357 -16.97 25.19 -26.93
N ASP A 358 -18.06 25.25 -27.68
CA ASP A 358 -18.03 25.03 -29.14
C ASP A 358 -17.20 26.11 -29.85
N ALA A 359 -17.18 27.32 -29.31
CA ALA A 359 -16.46 28.47 -29.84
C ALA A 359 -14.96 28.48 -29.50
N LEU A 360 -14.46 27.55 -28.69
CA LEU A 360 -13.02 27.45 -28.39
C LEU A 360 -12.25 26.97 -29.63
N GLU A 361 -11.23 27.72 -30.05
CA GLU A 361 -10.35 27.32 -31.15
C GLU A 361 -9.19 26.44 -30.66
N ASP A 362 -8.81 26.56 -29.38
CA ASP A 362 -7.76 25.76 -28.77
C ASP A 362 -8.25 24.34 -28.44
N GLY A 363 -7.66 23.35 -29.14
CA GLY A 363 -7.97 21.93 -28.96
C GLY A 363 -7.54 21.37 -27.61
N ASP A 364 -6.47 21.90 -27.02
CA ASP A 364 -5.97 21.46 -25.71
C ASP A 364 -6.90 21.97 -24.60
N GLU A 365 -7.34 23.22 -24.70
CA GLU A 365 -8.34 23.79 -23.79
C GLU A 365 -9.69 23.06 -23.88
N LYS A 366 -10.17 22.74 -25.09
CA LYS A 366 -11.35 21.88 -25.28
C LYS A 366 -11.21 20.54 -24.59
N THR A 367 -10.06 19.88 -24.77
CA THR A 367 -9.80 18.57 -24.17
C THR A 367 -9.78 18.66 -22.64
N ARG A 368 -9.14 19.68 -22.07
CA ARG A 368 -9.10 19.92 -20.62
C ARG A 368 -10.50 20.09 -20.03
N ILE A 369 -11.34 20.92 -20.66
CA ILE A 369 -12.72 21.16 -20.19
C ILE A 369 -13.54 19.87 -20.27
N ARG A 370 -13.41 19.10 -21.35
CA ARG A 370 -14.10 17.80 -21.50
C ARG A 370 -13.70 16.83 -20.38
N ILE A 371 -12.41 16.69 -20.10
CA ILE A 371 -11.90 15.84 -19.01
C ILE A 371 -12.40 16.33 -17.65
N GLN A 372 -12.42 17.64 -17.41
CA GLN A 372 -12.96 18.20 -16.17
C GLN A 372 -14.43 17.86 -15.97
N VAL A 373 -15.26 18.02 -17.01
CA VAL A 373 -16.68 17.65 -16.96
C VAL A 373 -16.84 16.16 -16.69
N GLU A 374 -16.08 15.33 -17.41
CA GLU A 374 -16.14 13.88 -17.23
C GLU A 374 -15.79 13.45 -15.80
N LYS A 375 -14.65 13.93 -15.26
CA LYS A 375 -14.23 13.64 -13.87
C LYS A 375 -15.25 14.12 -12.85
N SER A 376 -15.86 15.29 -13.08
CA SER A 376 -16.90 15.83 -12.21
C SER A 376 -18.14 14.94 -12.19
N ILE A 377 -18.58 14.45 -13.36
CA ILE A 377 -19.73 13.54 -13.47
C ILE A 377 -19.43 12.21 -12.80
N VAL A 378 -18.24 11.64 -13.04
CA VAL A 378 -17.80 10.37 -12.42
C VAL A 378 -17.78 10.46 -10.89
N LEU A 379 -17.15 11.51 -10.33
CA LEU A 379 -17.11 11.73 -8.88
C LEU A 379 -18.52 11.95 -8.31
N TRP A 380 -19.32 12.80 -8.95
CA TRP A 380 -20.68 13.09 -8.50
C TRP A 380 -21.56 11.83 -8.49
N THR A 381 -21.46 10.99 -9.52
CA THR A 381 -22.18 9.71 -9.58
C THR A 381 -21.71 8.78 -8.46
N TYR A 382 -20.40 8.63 -8.25
CA TYR A 382 -19.87 7.80 -7.16
C TYR A 382 -20.39 8.27 -5.79
N GLU A 383 -20.31 9.56 -5.48
CA GLU A 383 -20.77 10.10 -4.20
C GLU A 383 -22.28 9.93 -4.00
N THR A 384 -23.05 10.11 -5.07
CA THR A 384 -24.52 9.96 -5.06
C THR A 384 -24.92 8.51 -4.81
N GLU A 385 -24.36 7.57 -5.57
CA GLU A 385 -24.66 6.15 -5.42
C GLU A 385 -24.14 5.58 -4.11
N THR A 386 -22.97 6.03 -3.66
CA THR A 386 -22.42 5.70 -2.33
C THR A 386 -23.33 6.18 -1.21
N LYS A 387 -23.85 7.41 -1.30
CA LYS A 387 -24.81 7.93 -0.31
C LYS A 387 -26.10 7.11 -0.27
N ASN A 388 -26.60 6.70 -1.43
CA ASN A 388 -27.84 5.94 -1.55
C ASN A 388 -27.70 4.49 -1.08
N THR A 389 -26.55 3.86 -1.36
CA THR A 389 -26.36 2.42 -1.19
C THR A 389 -25.51 2.08 0.04
N ASN A 390 -24.51 2.90 0.34
CA ASN A 390 -23.44 2.68 1.33
C ASN A 390 -23.37 3.87 2.31
N SER A 391 -24.46 4.18 3.01
CA SER A 391 -24.57 5.40 3.83
C SER A 391 -23.44 5.57 4.87
N ILE A 392 -22.96 4.47 5.47
CA ILE A 392 -21.83 4.50 6.40
C ILE A 392 -20.52 5.00 5.74
N LEU A 393 -20.29 4.63 4.48
CA LEU A 393 -19.13 5.08 3.72
C LEU A 393 -19.24 6.58 3.44
N HIS A 394 -20.42 7.04 3.02
CA HIS A 394 -20.71 8.45 2.85
C HIS A 394 -20.45 9.24 4.14
N ASP A 395 -20.94 8.76 5.29
CA ASP A 395 -20.71 9.40 6.58
C ASP A 395 -19.22 9.50 6.92
N ILE A 396 -18.44 8.43 6.68
CA ILE A 396 -16.99 8.38 6.93
C ILE A 396 -16.24 9.42 6.10
N LEU A 397 -16.65 9.63 4.84
CA LEU A 397 -16.02 10.61 3.94
C LEU A 397 -16.26 12.05 4.41
N HIS A 398 -17.29 12.30 5.23
CA HIS A 398 -17.68 13.63 5.72
C HIS A 398 -17.38 13.88 7.20
N ILE A 399 -16.59 13.02 7.85
CA ILE A 399 -16.20 13.21 9.26
C ILE A 399 -15.33 14.46 9.43
N ASN A 400 -15.66 15.28 10.44
CA ASN A 400 -14.85 16.42 10.87
C ASN A 400 -13.40 16.00 11.13
N GLN A 401 -12.46 16.75 10.55
CA GLN A 401 -11.03 16.47 10.64
C GLN A 401 -10.68 15.02 10.20
N GLY A 402 -11.53 14.36 9.40
CA GLY A 402 -11.39 12.95 9.04
C GLY A 402 -10.04 12.64 8.39
N ARG A 403 -9.58 13.49 7.46
CA ARG A 403 -8.24 13.39 6.86
C ARG A 403 -7.15 13.52 7.92
N THR A 404 -7.12 14.62 8.68
CA THR A 404 -6.13 14.85 9.74
C THR A 404 -6.02 13.67 10.70
N ARG A 405 -7.15 13.11 11.14
CA ARG A 405 -7.20 11.98 12.08
C ARG A 405 -6.60 10.70 11.48
N ARG A 406 -6.87 10.42 10.20
CA ARG A 406 -6.35 9.24 9.49
C ARG A 406 -4.87 9.39 9.20
N ASP A 407 -4.49 10.53 8.64
CA ASP A 407 -3.09 10.90 8.39
C ASP A 407 -2.26 10.83 9.69
N THR A 408 -2.84 11.16 10.85
CA THR A 408 -2.16 11.01 12.16
C THR A 408 -1.78 9.55 12.44
N VAL A 409 -2.67 8.59 12.13
CA VAL A 409 -2.38 7.16 12.30
C VAL A 409 -1.38 6.70 11.25
N ASP A 410 -1.58 7.06 9.98
CA ASP A 410 -0.73 6.65 8.86
C ASP A 410 0.73 7.13 9.07
N PHE A 411 0.92 8.41 9.42
CA PHE A 411 2.24 8.98 9.70
C PHE A 411 2.87 8.49 11.01
N SER A 412 2.10 7.86 11.91
CA SER A 412 2.67 7.25 13.11
C SER A 412 3.45 5.96 12.82
N ALA A 413 3.25 5.36 11.64
CA ALA A 413 3.79 4.03 11.33
C ALA A 413 5.33 3.95 11.31
N ASN A 414 6.04 5.00 10.90
CA ASN A 414 7.51 4.93 10.78
C ASN A 414 8.19 6.31 10.73
N THR A 415 8.18 7.05 11.84
CA THR A 415 8.80 8.40 11.86
C THR A 415 10.33 8.35 11.76
N TRP A 416 10.95 7.27 12.23
CA TRP A 416 12.41 7.19 12.24
C TRP A 416 13.00 6.99 10.84
N ASP A 417 12.56 6.00 10.07
CA ASP A 417 13.07 5.83 8.69
C ASP A 417 12.38 6.77 7.70
N GLY A 418 11.15 7.19 7.99
CA GLY A 418 10.45 8.24 7.26
C GLY A 418 10.85 9.62 7.77
N ASP A 419 9.86 10.36 8.27
CA ASP A 419 10.06 11.72 8.79
C ASP A 419 9.15 12.00 10.01
N ILE A 420 9.68 12.75 10.98
CA ILE A 420 8.99 13.19 12.19
C ILE A 420 7.98 14.32 11.90
N ILE A 421 8.21 15.11 10.85
CA ILE A 421 7.45 16.33 10.56
C ILE A 421 5.98 16.05 10.24
N PRO A 422 5.61 15.07 9.39
CA PRO A 422 4.20 14.78 9.11
C PRO A 422 3.40 14.39 10.36
N LEU A 423 3.93 13.51 11.23
CA LEU A 423 3.26 13.14 12.47
C LEU A 423 3.12 14.36 13.40
N ARG A 424 4.19 15.17 13.54
CA ARG A 424 4.16 16.38 14.36
C ARG A 424 3.14 17.40 13.86
N GLN A 425 3.09 17.62 12.54
CA GLN A 425 2.12 18.50 11.89
C GLN A 425 0.69 18.05 12.17
N CYS A 426 0.44 16.74 12.07
CA CYS A 426 -0.87 16.16 12.37
C CYS A 426 -1.25 16.36 13.84
N LEU A 427 -0.37 16.05 14.79
CA LEU A 427 -0.65 16.24 16.22
C LEU A 427 -0.87 17.71 16.59
N ILE A 428 -0.13 18.66 15.99
CA ILE A 428 -0.38 20.10 16.15
C ILE A 428 -1.78 20.47 15.62
N ARG A 429 -2.21 19.91 14.46
CA ARG A 429 -3.57 20.14 13.93
C ARG A 429 -4.64 19.54 14.82
N ILE A 430 -4.43 18.33 15.36
CA ILE A 430 -5.32 17.71 16.34
C ILE A 430 -5.48 18.61 17.57
N ALA A 431 -4.38 19.13 18.13
CA ALA A 431 -4.43 20.04 19.28
C ALA A 431 -5.16 21.35 18.95
N ARG A 432 -4.88 21.93 17.77
CA ARG A 432 -5.50 23.20 17.33
C ARG A 432 -7.00 23.07 17.07
N HIS A 433 -7.43 21.97 16.48
CA HIS A 433 -8.83 21.73 16.09
C HIS A 433 -9.53 20.75 17.04
N TRP A 434 -9.05 20.63 18.29
CA TRP A 434 -9.55 19.65 19.25
C TRP A 434 -11.06 19.77 19.48
N ASN A 435 -11.60 20.99 19.56
CA ASN A 435 -13.02 21.25 19.76
C ASN A 435 -13.91 20.71 18.62
N GLU A 436 -13.37 20.46 17.42
CA GLU A 436 -14.09 19.84 16.31
C GLU A 436 -14.09 18.30 16.39
N ILE A 437 -13.16 17.74 17.18
CA ILE A 437 -12.95 16.30 17.37
C ILE A 437 -13.66 15.81 18.64
N ASN A 438 -13.50 16.54 19.74
CA ASN A 438 -14.08 16.22 21.03
C ASN A 438 -14.38 17.50 21.83
N THR A 439 -15.65 17.73 22.11
CA THR A 439 -16.14 18.88 22.87
C THR A 439 -16.28 18.61 24.37
N GLU A 440 -16.16 17.36 24.80
CA GLU A 440 -16.48 16.93 26.18
C GLU A 440 -15.25 16.96 27.11
N ILE A 441 -14.05 16.77 26.54
CA ILE A 441 -12.80 16.60 27.30
C ILE A 441 -11.77 17.62 26.80
N PRO A 442 -10.98 18.25 27.68
CA PRO A 442 -9.84 19.07 27.26
C PRO A 442 -8.85 18.29 26.38
N CYS A 443 -8.10 18.99 25.52
CA CYS A 443 -7.09 18.32 24.70
C CYS A 443 -6.03 17.69 25.61
N PRO A 444 -5.70 16.39 25.45
CA PRO A 444 -4.73 15.73 26.32
C PRO A 444 -3.28 16.08 25.96
N ILE A 445 -3.07 16.79 24.86
CA ILE A 445 -1.76 17.22 24.37
C ILE A 445 -1.72 18.73 24.20
N GLU A 446 -0.55 19.29 24.45
CA GLU A 446 -0.24 20.69 24.22
C GLU A 446 1.09 20.82 23.48
N PHE A 447 1.25 21.93 22.76
CA PHE A 447 2.50 22.34 22.14
C PHE A 447 2.83 23.76 22.57
N THR A 448 4.06 23.99 23.01
CA THR A 448 4.52 25.34 23.36
C THR A 448 4.74 26.19 22.10
N ASP A 449 4.75 27.51 22.27
CA ASP A 449 5.07 28.43 21.16
C ASP A 449 6.46 28.16 20.58
N GLU A 450 7.42 27.76 21.43
CA GLU A 450 8.76 27.34 21.01
C GLU A 450 8.73 26.06 20.17
N GLU A 451 7.94 25.05 20.56
CA GLU A 451 7.76 23.81 19.80
C GLU A 451 7.10 24.08 18.44
N VAL A 452 6.09 24.95 18.39
CA VAL A 452 5.44 25.35 17.14
C VAL A 452 6.39 26.14 16.24
N LYS A 453 7.19 27.06 16.78
CA LYS A 453 8.21 27.79 16.02
C LYS A 453 9.32 26.85 15.52
N ALA A 454 9.72 25.87 16.32
CA ALA A 454 10.68 24.85 15.89
C ALA A 454 10.12 24.00 14.75
N HIS A 455 8.86 23.57 14.85
CA HIS A 455 8.16 22.86 13.78
C HIS A 455 8.12 23.66 12.47
N LEU A 456 7.86 24.97 12.52
CA LEU A 456 7.85 25.81 11.32
C LEU A 456 9.24 25.89 10.66
N ARG A 457 10.30 26.07 11.45
CA ARG A 457 11.68 26.07 10.94
C ARG A 457 12.07 24.72 10.33
N ASP A 458 11.75 23.62 11.02
CA ASP A 458 12.02 22.28 10.51
C ASP A 458 11.19 22.00 9.24
N GLY A 459 9.97 22.54 9.17
CA GLY A 459 9.04 22.38 8.06
C GLY A 459 9.44 23.11 6.79
N GLU A 460 10.13 24.25 6.87
CA GLU A 460 10.70 24.94 5.69
C GLU A 460 11.69 24.04 4.95
N GLY A 461 12.67 23.48 5.65
CA GLY A 461 13.63 22.53 5.06
C GLY A 461 12.96 21.24 4.58
N TRP A 462 11.88 20.80 5.24
CA TRP A 462 11.08 19.65 4.78
C TRP A 462 10.33 19.95 3.47
N ASN A 463 9.72 21.13 3.34
CA ASN A 463 9.02 21.54 2.11
C ASN A 463 10.00 21.66 0.94
N GLU A 464 11.17 22.26 1.14
CA GLU A 464 12.21 22.32 0.10
C GLU A 464 12.63 20.93 -0.39
N ASN A 465 12.78 19.98 0.55
CA ASN A 465 13.06 18.58 0.21
C ASN A 465 11.87 17.92 -0.51
N ALA A 466 10.64 18.18 -0.06
CA ALA A 466 9.43 17.67 -0.70
C ALA A 466 9.27 18.21 -2.14
N ASP A 467 9.41 19.52 -2.34
CA ASP A 467 9.36 20.19 -3.65
C ASP A 467 10.45 19.65 -4.58
N PHE A 468 11.65 19.40 -4.05
CA PHE A 468 12.71 18.73 -4.81
C PHE A 468 12.24 17.34 -5.29
N TRP A 469 11.70 16.50 -4.42
CA TRP A 469 11.21 15.17 -4.82
C TRP A 469 10.02 15.21 -5.76
N ASP A 470 9.11 16.17 -5.56
CA ASP A 470 7.96 16.37 -6.44
C ASP A 470 8.43 16.80 -7.84
N SER A 471 9.51 17.60 -7.93
CA SER A 471 10.14 17.95 -9.21
C SER A 471 10.78 16.74 -9.93
N LEU A 472 11.09 15.66 -9.20
CA LEU A 472 11.63 14.41 -9.74
C LEU A 472 10.57 13.33 -9.96
N GLN A 473 9.28 13.64 -9.76
CA GLN A 473 8.20 12.68 -9.96
C GLN A 473 8.24 12.06 -11.37
N GLY A 474 8.22 10.73 -11.45
CA GLY A 474 8.35 9.99 -12.71
C GLY A 474 9.79 9.82 -13.22
N PHE A 475 10.77 10.48 -12.58
CA PHE A 475 12.19 10.36 -12.90
C PHE A 475 12.95 9.54 -11.85
N VAL A 476 12.92 9.95 -10.58
CA VAL A 476 13.60 9.24 -9.47
C VAL A 476 12.71 9.22 -8.22
N HIS A 477 12.57 8.05 -7.61
CA HIS A 477 11.83 7.88 -6.36
C HIS A 477 12.69 8.18 -5.13
N ARG A 478 12.04 8.51 -4.02
CA ARG A 478 12.70 8.82 -2.73
C ARG A 478 13.54 7.68 -2.16
N ASP A 479 13.24 6.44 -2.52
CA ASP A 479 14.03 5.26 -2.13
C ASP A 479 15.23 5.01 -3.05
N GLY A 480 15.40 5.83 -4.09
CA GLY A 480 16.47 5.76 -5.07
C GLY A 480 16.11 5.02 -6.33
N TRP A 481 14.90 4.47 -6.41
CA TRP A 481 14.46 3.73 -7.58
C TRP A 481 14.30 4.65 -8.80
N THR A 482 14.75 4.20 -9.96
CA THR A 482 14.53 4.83 -11.26
C THR A 482 14.46 3.77 -12.35
N SER A 483 13.84 4.09 -13.49
CA SER A 483 13.78 3.17 -14.63
C SER A 483 15.18 2.91 -15.18
N ASN A 484 15.38 1.78 -15.85
CA ASN A 484 16.66 1.47 -16.49
C ASN A 484 17.07 2.55 -17.52
N GLU A 485 16.10 3.14 -18.20
CA GLU A 485 16.31 4.20 -19.21
C GLU A 485 16.79 5.51 -18.56
N ASN A 486 16.27 5.85 -17.39
CA ASN A 486 16.59 7.07 -16.68
C ASN A 486 17.86 6.95 -15.82
N TYR A 487 18.34 5.73 -15.53
CA TYR A 487 19.38 5.48 -14.53
C TYR A 487 20.67 6.30 -14.74
N GLU A 488 21.22 6.29 -15.96
CA GLU A 488 22.47 7.01 -16.25
C GLU A 488 22.31 8.52 -16.10
N GLN A 489 21.17 9.06 -16.55
CA GLN A 489 20.84 10.47 -16.42
C GLN A 489 20.65 10.87 -14.95
N ALA A 490 19.96 10.02 -14.19
CA ALA A 490 19.73 10.22 -12.77
C ALA A 490 21.04 10.21 -11.97
N LEU A 491 21.91 9.23 -12.24
CA LEU A 491 23.22 9.14 -11.60
C LEU A 491 24.08 10.37 -11.90
N GLU A 492 24.05 10.88 -13.13
CA GLU A 492 24.77 12.10 -13.52
C GLU A 492 24.24 13.35 -12.79
N MET A 493 22.91 13.50 -12.71
CA MET A 493 22.29 14.60 -11.96
C MET A 493 22.72 14.60 -10.49
N PHE A 494 22.65 13.44 -9.83
CA PHE A 494 23.06 13.33 -8.42
C PHE A 494 24.58 13.46 -8.22
N ALA A 495 25.39 13.08 -9.20
CA ALA A 495 26.83 13.36 -9.19
C ALA A 495 27.12 14.87 -9.24
N GLN A 496 26.39 15.63 -10.06
CA GLN A 496 26.51 17.09 -10.11
C GLN A 496 26.06 17.75 -8.80
N LEU A 497 24.94 17.30 -8.22
CA LEU A 497 24.48 17.78 -6.90
C LEU A 497 25.53 17.50 -5.82
N ARG A 498 26.17 16.33 -5.86
CA ARG A 498 27.29 15.99 -4.98
C ARG A 498 28.47 16.96 -5.17
N GLU A 499 28.88 17.25 -6.39
CA GLU A 499 29.99 18.18 -6.64
C GLU A 499 29.70 19.58 -6.10
N GLN A 500 28.48 20.08 -6.31
CA GLN A 500 28.04 21.38 -5.79
C GLN A 500 28.02 21.39 -4.26
N GLY A 501 27.46 20.35 -3.62
CA GLY A 501 27.46 20.20 -2.16
C GLY A 501 28.86 20.11 -1.56
N LEU A 502 29.78 19.40 -2.22
CA LEU A 502 31.17 19.40 -1.82
C LEU A 502 31.85 20.75 -2.00
N GLN A 503 31.41 21.64 -2.89
CA GLN A 503 32.01 22.98 -3.00
C GLN A 503 31.50 23.93 -1.91
N SER A 504 30.27 23.75 -1.43
CA SER A 504 29.63 24.62 -0.44
C SER A 504 29.91 24.24 1.01
N LEU A 505 30.21 22.96 1.30
CA LEU A 505 30.40 22.46 2.66
C LEU A 505 31.88 22.48 3.12
N SER A 506 32.07 22.65 4.43
CA SER A 506 33.38 22.66 5.09
C SER A 506 33.39 21.84 6.39
N GLY A 507 34.58 21.49 6.90
CA GLY A 507 34.71 20.80 8.19
C GLY A 507 34.09 19.41 8.24
N GLU A 508 33.52 19.05 9.40
CA GLU A 508 32.89 17.73 9.66
C GLU A 508 31.68 17.47 8.76
N GLU A 509 30.91 18.50 8.44
CA GLU A 509 29.74 18.42 7.53
C GLU A 509 30.15 17.99 6.13
N ARG A 510 31.28 18.52 5.62
CA ARG A 510 31.83 18.12 4.32
C ARG A 510 32.24 16.65 4.33
N SER A 511 32.95 16.21 5.35
CA SER A 511 33.44 14.82 5.46
C SER A 511 32.28 13.83 5.48
N ALA A 512 31.23 14.14 6.25
CA ALA A 512 30.05 13.28 6.34
C ALA A 512 29.18 13.34 5.07
N PHE A 513 29.07 14.49 4.41
CA PHE A 513 28.45 14.61 3.09
C PHE A 513 29.20 13.79 2.02
N GLU A 514 30.53 13.86 2.02
CA GLU A 514 31.36 13.08 1.10
C GLU A 514 31.17 11.56 1.27
N GLU A 515 31.09 11.11 2.52
CA GLU A 515 30.87 9.70 2.85
C GLU A 515 29.47 9.24 2.43
N SER A 516 28.44 10.00 2.80
CA SER A 516 27.03 9.67 2.53
C SER A 516 26.63 9.77 1.06
N THR A 517 27.37 10.52 0.23
CA THR A 517 27.09 10.70 -1.20
C THR A 517 28.02 9.91 -2.11
N ARG A 518 28.89 9.05 -1.55
CA ARG A 518 29.91 8.31 -2.32
C ARG A 518 29.30 7.40 -3.40
N TRP A 519 28.06 6.97 -3.23
CA TRP A 519 27.32 6.19 -4.24
C TRP A 519 27.15 6.94 -5.57
N ALA A 520 27.14 8.27 -5.56
CA ALA A 520 27.01 9.09 -6.76
C ALA A 520 28.34 9.25 -7.55
N VAL A 521 29.42 8.59 -7.11
CA VAL A 521 30.69 8.58 -7.83
C VAL A 521 30.64 7.53 -8.93
N ARG A 522 30.79 7.96 -10.19
CA ARG A 522 31.01 7.01 -11.31
C ARG A 522 32.24 6.17 -10.99
N LYS A 523 32.06 4.85 -10.84
CA LYS A 523 33.18 3.92 -10.97
C LYS A 523 33.60 3.98 -12.43
N LEU A 524 34.73 4.63 -12.71
CA LEU A 524 35.44 4.42 -13.97
C LEU A 524 35.97 2.98 -13.88
N ASP A 525 35.36 2.07 -14.64
CA ASP A 525 35.88 0.72 -14.86
C ASP A 525 37.27 0.75 -15.53
#